data_AF-A0A1G8CLG5-F1
#
_entry.id   AF-A0A1G8CLG5-F1
#
_cell.length_a   1.000
_cell.length_b   1.000
_cell.length_c   1.000
_cell.angle_alpha   90.00
_cell.angle_beta   90.00
_cell.angle_gamma   90.00
#
_symmetry.space_group_name_H-M   'P 1'
#
loop_
_entity.id
_entity.type
_entity.pdbx_description
1 polymer ?
#
loop_
_entity_poly.entity_id
_entity_poly.type
_entity_poly.pdbx_seq_one_letter_code
_entity_poly.pdbx_strand_id
1 'polypeptide(L)'
;MKKSTIIWLILCLLSVHLNAKPLLITDHIKAESIKQANADIKNGKLKLLIQGGIVATRVKGQERFERKYGVVYFDLGCVGPSDIRIEDYNKVVASFMDKKYGKAWRKEVRKDVRGI
;
A
#
# COMPACT_ATOMS: atom_id res chain seq x y z
N MET A 1 14.54 -38.29 37.11
CA MET A 1 14.74 -36.98 36.45
C MET A 1 15.06 -35.92 37.50
N LYS A 2 16.13 -35.12 37.33
CA LYS A 2 16.53 -34.13 38.34
C LYS A 2 15.52 -32.97 38.35
N LYS A 3 15.14 -32.44 39.52
CA LYS A 3 14.18 -31.31 39.64
C LYS A 3 14.60 -30.09 38.80
N SER A 4 15.92 -29.83 38.73
CA SER A 4 16.50 -28.76 37.91
C SER A 4 16.24 -28.93 36.40
N THR A 5 16.25 -30.16 35.86
CA THR A 5 15.94 -30.41 34.45
C THR A 5 14.47 -30.15 34.11
N ILE A 6 13.54 -30.37 35.05
CA ILE A 6 12.11 -30.08 34.85
C ILE A 6 11.87 -28.57 34.83
N ILE A 7 12.53 -27.83 35.74
CA ILE A 7 12.44 -26.35 35.79
C ILE A 7 12.96 -25.73 34.49
N TRP A 8 14.07 -26.22 33.96
CA TRP A 8 14.62 -25.76 32.68
C TRP A 8 13.70 -26.07 31.49
N LEU A 9 13.08 -27.24 31.48
CA LEU A 9 12.13 -27.62 30.43
C LEU A 9 10.89 -26.70 30.44
N ILE A 10 10.37 -26.39 31.63
CA ILE A 10 9.23 -25.49 31.80
C ILE A 10 9.60 -24.05 31.39
N LEU A 11 10.81 -23.59 31.72
CA LEU A 11 11.28 -22.25 31.34
C LEU A 11 11.44 -22.11 29.82
N CYS A 12 11.93 -23.15 29.13
CA CYS A 12 12.00 -23.19 27.68
C CYS A 12 10.62 -23.27 27.01
N LEU A 13 9.64 -23.97 27.60
CA LEU A 13 8.28 -24.01 27.06
C LEU A 13 7.57 -22.67 27.20
N LEU A 14 7.77 -21.96 28.32
CA LEU A 14 7.19 -20.64 28.54
C LEU A 14 7.74 -19.58 27.58
N SER A 15 9.01 -19.63 27.18
CA SER A 15 9.57 -18.66 26.24
C SER A 15 9.01 -18.78 24.81
N VAL A 16 8.51 -19.96 24.43
CA VAL A 16 7.90 -20.20 23.10
C VAL A 16 6.48 -19.59 23.01
N HIS A 17 5.78 -19.41 24.13
CA HIS A 17 4.39 -18.94 24.14
C HIS A 17 4.20 -17.41 24.31
N LEU A 18 5.27 -16.63 24.48
CA LEU A 18 5.17 -15.20 24.87
C LEU A 18 5.28 -14.16 23.73
N ASN A 19 5.27 -14.54 22.44
CA ASN A 19 5.49 -13.57 21.35
C ASN A 19 4.57 -13.67 20.12
N ALA A 20 3.43 -14.33 20.19
CA ALA A 20 2.46 -14.27 19.11
C ALA A 20 1.55 -13.03 19.26
N LYS A 21 1.95 -11.88 18.70
CA LYS A 21 1.03 -10.76 18.48
C LYS A 21 0.01 -11.18 17.42
N PRO A 22 -1.31 -10.97 17.61
CA PRO A 22 -2.28 -11.28 16.58
C PRO A 22 -1.99 -10.40 15.36
N LEU A 23 -1.67 -11.04 14.24
CA LEU A 23 -1.53 -10.36 12.94
C LEU A 23 -2.92 -9.89 12.54
N LEU A 24 -3.19 -8.59 12.66
CA LEU A 24 -4.44 -8.03 12.20
C LEU A 24 -4.47 -8.12 10.67
N ILE A 25 -5.58 -8.59 10.10
CA ILE A 25 -5.77 -8.72 8.64
C ILE A 25 -5.46 -7.39 7.93
N THR A 26 -5.76 -6.26 8.58
CA THR A 26 -5.46 -4.90 8.12
C THR A 26 -3.97 -4.61 7.97
N ASP A 27 -3.11 -5.26 8.76
CA ASP A 27 -1.66 -5.11 8.68
C ASP A 27 -1.09 -5.89 7.49
N HIS A 28 -1.68 -7.05 7.19
CA HIS A 28 -1.35 -7.83 6.00
C HIS A 28 -1.70 -7.08 4.71
N ILE A 29 -2.94 -6.58 4.57
CA ILE A 29 -3.36 -5.82 3.38
C ILE A 29 -2.49 -4.58 3.18
N LYS A 30 -2.14 -3.88 4.27
CA LYS A 30 -1.20 -2.76 4.23
C LYS A 30 0.15 -3.16 3.64
N ALA A 31 0.73 -4.24 4.16
CA ALA A 31 2.04 -4.72 3.74
C ALA A 31 2.02 -5.11 2.26
N GLU A 32 1.00 -5.84 1.80
CA GLU A 32 0.84 -6.21 0.40
C GLU A 32 0.62 -5.00 -0.50
N SER A 33 -0.16 -4.00 -0.07
CA SER A 33 -0.34 -2.74 -0.81
C SER A 33 0.97 -1.99 -1.03
N ILE A 34 1.79 -1.89 0.02
CA ILE A 34 3.12 -1.26 -0.03
C ILE A 34 4.06 -2.06 -0.94
N LYS A 35 4.05 -3.39 -0.82
CA LYS A 35 4.88 -4.29 -1.63
C LYS A 35 4.51 -4.18 -3.11
N GLN A 36 3.22 -4.18 -3.44
CA GLN A 36 2.73 -4.02 -4.80
C GLN A 36 3.11 -2.65 -5.38
N ALA A 37 2.98 -1.56 -4.62
CA ALA A 37 3.41 -0.23 -5.06
C ALA A 37 4.89 -0.18 -5.41
N ASN A 38 5.75 -0.77 -4.56
CA ASN A 38 7.19 -0.84 -4.83
C ASN A 38 7.51 -1.69 -6.06
N ALA A 39 6.82 -2.81 -6.26
CA ALA A 39 6.99 -3.65 -7.44
C ALA A 39 6.60 -2.90 -8.72
N ASP A 40 5.47 -2.20 -8.72
CA ASP A 40 5.01 -1.41 -9.86
C ASP A 40 5.96 -0.25 -10.17
N ILE A 41 6.46 0.46 -9.16
CA ILE A 41 7.51 1.49 -9.33
C ILE A 41 8.77 0.91 -9.96
N LYS A 42 9.27 -0.22 -9.44
CA LYS A 42 10.48 -0.90 -9.96
C LYS A 42 10.32 -1.33 -11.41
N ASN A 43 9.11 -1.74 -11.79
CA ASN A 43 8.78 -2.18 -13.14
C ASN A 43 8.41 -1.02 -14.10
N GLY A 44 8.55 0.23 -13.66
CA GLY A 44 8.19 1.41 -14.48
C GLY A 44 6.68 1.59 -14.70
N LYS A 45 5.84 0.89 -13.93
CA LYS A 45 4.37 0.93 -14.02
C LYS A 45 3.80 1.88 -12.97
N LEU A 46 4.18 3.15 -13.01
CA LEU A 46 3.74 4.14 -12.02
C LEU A 46 2.22 4.39 -12.15
N LYS A 47 1.46 4.15 -11.09
CA LYS A 47 -0.01 4.28 -11.06
C LYS A 47 -0.47 5.07 -9.84
N LEU A 48 -1.53 5.85 -9.99
CA LEU A 48 -2.34 6.36 -8.88
C LEU A 48 -3.68 5.62 -8.90
N LEU A 49 -3.95 4.85 -7.85
CA LEU A 49 -5.18 4.07 -7.76
C LEU A 49 -6.34 4.99 -7.36
N ILE A 50 -7.46 4.87 -8.06
CA ILE A 50 -8.70 5.59 -7.75
C ILE A 50 -9.84 4.60 -7.55
N GLN A 51 -10.74 4.94 -6.63
CA GLN A 51 -12.00 4.24 -6.49
C GLN A 51 -12.95 4.79 -7.54
N GLY A 52 -13.39 3.94 -8.46
CA GLY A 52 -14.36 4.31 -9.48
C GLY A 52 -15.79 4.02 -9.06
N GLY A 53 -16.65 3.94 -10.06
CA GLY A 53 -18.02 3.49 -9.96
C GLY A 53 -18.34 2.45 -11.03
N ILE A 54 -19.62 2.33 -11.38
CA ILE A 54 -20.08 1.45 -12.46
C ILE A 54 -19.60 1.96 -13.82
N VAL A 55 -19.44 3.29 -13.96
CA VAL A 55 -19.00 3.96 -15.17
C VAL A 55 -17.67 4.67 -14.91
N ALA A 56 -16.71 4.45 -15.80
CA ALA A 56 -15.41 5.10 -15.74
C ALA A 56 -15.57 6.63 -15.85
N THR A 57 -14.97 7.36 -14.91
CA THR A 57 -15.03 8.83 -14.88
C THR A 57 -13.75 9.43 -15.45
N ARG A 58 -13.87 10.16 -16.56
CA ARG A 58 -12.76 10.90 -17.16
C ARG A 58 -12.76 12.35 -16.67
N VAL A 59 -11.69 12.75 -15.97
CA VAL A 59 -11.52 14.14 -15.50
C VAL A 59 -10.75 14.94 -16.55
N LYS A 60 -11.25 16.14 -16.90
CA LYS A 60 -10.61 17.04 -17.86
C LYS A 60 -9.17 17.34 -17.45
N GLY A 61 -8.21 17.07 -18.34
CA GLY A 61 -6.80 17.32 -18.09
C GLY A 61 -6.06 16.18 -17.40
N GLN A 62 -6.71 15.05 -17.08
CA GLN A 62 -6.02 13.88 -16.54
C GLN A 62 -4.89 13.42 -17.48
N GLU A 63 -5.13 13.40 -18.79
CA GLU A 63 -4.12 12.94 -19.75
C GLU A 63 -2.89 13.84 -19.82
N ARG A 64 -3.05 15.15 -19.50
CA ARG A 64 -1.91 16.07 -19.42
C ARG A 64 -1.07 15.78 -18.18
N PHE A 65 -1.72 15.55 -17.03
CA PHE A 65 -1.04 15.17 -15.80
C PHE A 65 -0.28 13.84 -15.97
N GLU A 66 -0.95 12.83 -16.54
CA GLU A 66 -0.39 11.50 -16.76
C GLU A 66 0.87 11.56 -17.63
N ARG A 67 0.82 12.29 -18.76
CA ARG A 67 1.99 12.50 -19.62
C ARG A 67 3.10 13.30 -18.94
N LYS A 68 2.75 14.37 -18.22
CA LYS A 68 3.73 15.25 -17.55
C LYS A 68 4.55 14.50 -16.51
N TYR A 69 3.94 13.59 -15.76
CA TYR A 69 4.60 12.88 -14.65
C TYR A 69 4.90 11.41 -14.93
N GLY A 70 4.55 10.90 -16.12
CA GLY A 70 4.76 9.49 -16.49
C GLY A 70 4.05 8.54 -15.53
N VAL A 71 2.81 8.85 -15.16
CA VAL A 71 1.95 8.10 -14.23
C VAL A 71 0.59 7.90 -14.88
N VAL A 72 -0.13 6.84 -14.53
CA VAL A 72 -1.51 6.63 -14.99
C VAL A 72 -2.48 6.60 -13.81
N TYR A 73 -3.69 7.13 -13.99
CA TYR A 73 -4.78 6.88 -13.07
C TYR A 73 -5.36 5.49 -13.36
N PHE A 74 -5.28 4.60 -12.37
CA PHE A 74 -5.80 3.25 -12.48
C PHE A 74 -7.13 3.16 -11.74
N ASP A 75 -8.21 3.12 -12.52
CA ASP A 75 -9.58 3.00 -12.02
C ASP A 75 -9.87 1.55 -11.63
N LEU A 76 -10.12 1.32 -10.35
CA LEU A 76 -10.45 -0.01 -9.82
C LEU A 76 -11.95 -0.35 -9.92
N GLY A 77 -12.76 0.56 -10.48
CA GLY A 77 -14.21 0.40 -10.57
C GLY A 77 -14.90 0.49 -9.20
N CYS A 78 -16.11 -0.06 -9.12
CA CYS A 78 -16.93 -0.04 -7.91
C CYS A 78 -16.43 -1.00 -6.82
N VAL A 79 -16.00 -2.20 -7.20
CA VAL A 79 -15.48 -3.22 -6.28
C VAL A 79 -14.00 -3.42 -6.58
N GLY A 80 -13.16 -2.78 -5.77
CA GLY A 80 -11.71 -2.94 -5.87
C GLY A 80 -11.23 -4.30 -5.32
N PRO A 81 -9.99 -4.67 -5.60
CA PRO A 81 -9.39 -5.90 -5.10
C PRO A 81 -9.31 -5.89 -3.56
N SER A 82 -9.64 -7.01 -2.92
CA SER A 82 -9.73 -7.13 -1.45
C SER A 82 -8.38 -7.15 -0.74
N ASP A 83 -7.30 -7.39 -1.49
CA ASP A 83 -5.92 -7.47 -1.02
C ASP A 83 -5.14 -6.15 -1.15
N ILE A 84 -5.80 -5.08 -1.62
CA ILE A 84 -5.18 -3.74 -1.76
C ILE A 84 -5.97 -2.67 -1.00
N ARG A 85 -5.26 -1.88 -0.21
CA ARG A 85 -5.74 -0.63 0.38
C ARG A 85 -5.14 0.55 -0.38
N ILE A 86 -6.01 1.23 -1.14
CA ILE A 86 -5.66 2.33 -2.05
C ILE A 86 -4.77 3.39 -1.37
N GLU A 87 -5.09 3.80 -0.14
CA GLU A 87 -4.35 4.84 0.57
C GLU A 87 -2.89 4.47 0.82
N ASP A 88 -2.61 3.22 1.19
CA ASP A 88 -1.23 2.81 1.48
C ASP A 88 -0.41 2.65 0.21
N TYR A 89 -1.03 2.12 -0.85
CA TYR A 89 -0.41 2.05 -2.16
C TYR A 89 -0.07 3.46 -2.67
N ASN A 90 -1.05 4.37 -2.67
CA ASN A 90 -0.89 5.73 -3.18
C ASN A 90 0.12 6.54 -2.35
N LYS A 91 0.22 6.32 -1.04
CA LYS A 91 1.26 6.97 -0.20
C LYS A 91 2.67 6.62 -0.63
N VAL A 92 2.93 5.36 -0.99
CA VAL A 92 4.25 4.91 -1.49
C VAL A 92 4.55 5.59 -2.83
N VAL A 93 3.58 5.60 -3.74
CA VAL A 93 3.71 6.28 -5.04
C VAL A 93 3.93 7.78 -4.87
N ALA A 94 3.17 8.43 -3.98
CA ALA A 94 3.33 9.85 -3.68
C ALA A 94 4.72 10.17 -3.10
N SER A 95 5.25 9.32 -2.23
CA SER A 95 6.62 9.46 -1.72
C SER A 95 7.67 9.37 -2.84
N PHE A 96 7.48 8.45 -3.79
CA PHE A 96 8.33 8.35 -4.97
C PHE A 96 8.22 9.58 -5.86
N MET A 97 6.99 10.04 -6.14
CA MET A 97 6.75 11.24 -6.96
C MET A 97 7.31 12.51 -6.29
N ASP A 98 7.18 12.64 -4.97
CA ASP A 98 7.76 13.76 -4.21
C ASP A 98 9.29 13.81 -4.36
N LYS A 99 9.95 12.64 -4.33
CA LYS A 99 11.41 12.54 -4.54
C LYS A 99 11.81 12.85 -5.98
N LYS A 100 11.02 12.42 -6.96
CA LYS A 100 11.34 12.53 -8.39
C LYS A 100 11.01 13.90 -8.99
N TYR A 101 9.91 14.51 -8.56
CA TYR A 101 9.34 15.72 -9.18
C TYR A 101 9.14 16.88 -8.20
N GLY A 102 9.52 16.72 -6.93
CA GLY A 102 9.18 17.67 -5.86
C GLY A 102 7.70 17.61 -5.48
N LYS A 103 7.18 18.59 -4.73
CA LYS A 103 5.81 18.56 -4.19
C LYS A 103 4.76 19.31 -5.05
N ALA A 104 5.19 19.95 -6.15
CA ALA A 104 4.30 20.80 -6.95
C ALA A 104 3.15 20.02 -7.61
N TRP A 105 3.41 18.76 -8.02
CA TRP A 105 2.43 17.88 -8.67
C TRP A 105 1.17 17.63 -7.81
N ARG A 106 1.28 17.71 -6.48
CA ARG A 106 0.13 17.54 -5.57
C ARG A 106 -0.94 18.62 -5.74
N LYS A 107 -0.61 19.77 -6.33
CA LYS A 107 -1.60 20.80 -6.68
C LYS A 107 -2.39 20.43 -7.94
N GLU A 108 -1.81 19.60 -8.81
CA GLU A 108 -2.36 19.22 -10.12
C GLU A 108 -3.07 17.86 -10.11
N VAL A 109 -2.74 16.98 -9.17
CA VAL A 109 -3.36 15.65 -9.04
C VAL A 109 -4.88 15.76 -8.84
N ARG A 110 -5.63 14.79 -9.37
CA ARG A 110 -7.08 14.70 -9.13
C ARG A 110 -7.36 14.63 -7.63
N LYS A 111 -8.45 15.29 -7.20
CA LYS A 111 -8.82 15.42 -5.79
C LYS A 111 -9.45 14.16 -5.19
N ASP A 112 -9.85 13.21 -6.02
CA ASP A 112 -10.41 11.92 -5.62
C ASP A 112 -9.33 10.83 -5.39
N VAL A 113 -8.05 11.15 -5.58
CA VAL A 113 -6.95 10.24 -5.24
C VAL A 113 -6.77 10.21 -3.72
N ARG A 114 -7.12 9.08 -3.11
CA ARG A 114 -7.01 8.89 -1.67
C ARG A 114 -5.57 8.68 -1.23
N GLY A 115 -5.21 9.23 -0.06
CA GLY A 115 -3.90 9.07 0.57
C GLY A 115 -2.83 10.10 0.16
N ILE A 116 -3.20 11.15 -0.58
CA ILE A 116 -2.29 12.18 -1.12
C ILE A 116 -2.71 13.58 -0.68
#